data_AF-A0A949B588-F1
#
_entry.id   AF-A0A949B588-F1
#
_cell.length_a   1.000
_cell.length_b   1.000
_cell.length_c   1.000
_cell.angle_alpha   90.00
_cell.angle_beta   90.00
_cell.angle_gamma   90.00
#
_symmetry.space_group_name_H-M   'P 1'
#
loop_
_entity.id
_entity.type
_entity.pdbx_description
1 polymer ?
#
loop_
_entity_poly.entity_id
_entity_poly.type
_entity_poly.pdbx_seq_one_letter_code
_entity_poly.pdbx_strand_id
1 'polypeptide(L)'
;MSSLIFIRRLSYCNFNSFFRLITKDGKELGSGFTLVELVTVIAILGILSSIAVPAYSRYIEKARITACIAEIRMLEKGIFAYEAANGNLPNNLNNIGLGNILDPWRNPYQYLPVAGTPPGQLRKDRFLVPLNSDFDLYSMGKDGRSQPPLTAHASRDDILRANDGGYVGLGSEY
;
A
#
# COMPACT_ATOMS: atom_id res chain seq x y z
N MET A 1 -30.42 17.96 2.96
CA MET A 1 -31.30 16.79 3.15
C MET A 1 -31.48 16.19 1.76
N SER A 2 -31.02 15.01 1.35
CA SER A 2 -30.78 13.75 2.07
C SER A 2 -30.00 12.81 1.15
N SER A 3 -28.70 12.54 1.40
CA SER A 3 -27.97 11.45 0.70
C SER A 3 -26.79 10.84 1.49
N LEU A 4 -26.50 11.29 2.72
CA LEU A 4 -25.28 10.92 3.45
C LEU A 4 -25.46 9.79 4.49
N ILE A 5 -26.56 9.03 4.46
CA ILE A 5 -26.87 8.05 5.52
C ILE A 5 -26.43 6.60 5.17
N PHE A 6 -26.00 6.29 3.94
CA PHE A 6 -25.88 4.88 3.53
C PHE A 6 -24.49 4.21 3.61
N ILE A 7 -23.41 4.91 4.02
CA ILE A 7 -22.04 4.32 4.01
C ILE A 7 -21.39 4.37 5.40
N ARG A 8 -22.11 3.97 6.45
CA ARG A 8 -21.54 3.85 7.81
C ARG A 8 -21.85 2.54 8.53
N ARG A 9 -21.89 1.42 7.80
CA ARG A 9 -22.16 0.10 8.41
C ARG A 9 -21.25 -1.05 8.00
N LEU A 10 -19.98 -0.76 7.70
CA LEU A 10 -18.91 -1.75 7.78
C LEU A 10 -18.02 -1.43 8.98
N SER A 11 -18.64 -1.40 10.16
CA SER A 11 -17.95 -1.24 11.43
C SER A 11 -18.16 -2.53 12.20
N TYR A 12 -17.09 -3.34 12.22
CA TYR A 12 -16.84 -4.45 13.14
C TYR A 12 -17.91 -5.56 13.15
N CYS A 13 -17.67 -6.61 12.35
CA CYS A 13 -18.17 -7.93 12.74
C CYS A 13 -17.41 -8.32 14.02
N ASN A 14 -17.99 -7.96 15.16
CA ASN A 14 -17.44 -8.22 16.48
C ASN A 14 -17.29 -9.74 16.63
N PHE A 15 -16.16 -10.25 17.13
CA PHE A 15 -15.91 -11.68 17.31
C PHE A 15 -17.07 -12.37 18.08
N ASN A 16 -17.68 -11.64 19.01
CA ASN A 16 -18.86 -12.05 19.77
C ASN A 16 -20.11 -12.27 18.90
N SER A 17 -20.27 -11.55 17.79
CA SER A 17 -21.42 -11.70 16.88
C SER A 17 -21.31 -12.96 16.03
N PHE A 18 -20.10 -13.36 15.64
CA PHE A 18 -19.83 -14.61 14.93
C PHE A 18 -20.05 -15.82 15.85
N PHE A 19 -19.55 -15.76 17.08
CA PHE A 19 -19.72 -16.84 18.06
C PHE A 19 -21.19 -17.08 18.43
N ARG A 20 -22.01 -16.02 18.45
CA ARG A 20 -23.46 -16.10 18.69
C ARG A 20 -24.26 -16.67 17.51
N LEU A 21 -23.66 -16.70 16.32
CA LEU A 21 -24.24 -17.31 15.11
C LEU A 21 -24.00 -18.82 15.11
N ILE A 22 -22.87 -19.29 15.64
CA ILE A 22 -22.56 -20.72 15.76
C ILE A 22 -23.45 -21.42 16.81
N THR A 23 -23.92 -20.70 17.83
CA THR A 23 -24.71 -21.30 18.93
C THR A 23 -26.22 -21.26 18.74
N LYS A 24 -26.75 -20.65 17.67
CA LYS A 24 -28.19 -20.39 17.53
C LYS A 24 -29.02 -21.49 16.87
N ASP A 25 -28.41 -22.49 16.24
CA ASP A 25 -29.13 -23.57 15.55
C ASP A 25 -29.08 -24.91 16.32
N GLY A 26 -29.27 -24.85 17.63
CA GLY A 26 -29.50 -26.05 18.46
C GLY A 26 -30.96 -26.51 18.40
N LYS A 27 -31.46 -26.92 17.22
CA LYS A 27 -32.64 -27.82 17.20
C LYS A 27 -32.16 -29.21 17.61
N GLU A 28 -32.79 -29.75 18.63
CA GLU A 28 -32.45 -31.03 19.26
C GLU A 28 -32.34 -32.17 18.25
N LEU A 29 -31.11 -32.47 17.82
CA LEU A 29 -30.70 -33.74 17.27
C LEU A 29 -29.71 -34.30 18.29
N GLY A 30 -30.14 -35.33 19.01
CA GLY A 30 -29.32 -35.98 20.04
C GLY A 30 -28.05 -36.56 19.45
N SER A 31 -26.95 -35.82 19.57
CA SER A 31 -25.57 -36.32 19.52
C SER A 31 -24.65 -35.24 20.06
N GLY A 32 -24.02 -35.49 21.21
CA GLY A 32 -23.05 -34.58 21.81
C GLY A 32 -21.74 -34.62 21.04
N PHE A 33 -21.24 -33.46 20.63
CA PHE A 33 -19.89 -33.30 20.06
C PHE A 33 -18.86 -33.83 21.06
N THR A 34 -17.95 -34.71 20.64
CA THR A 34 -16.95 -35.24 21.58
C THR A 34 -15.84 -34.22 21.81
N LEU A 35 -15.27 -34.18 23.03
CA LEU A 35 -14.10 -33.34 23.32
C LEU A 35 -12.93 -33.67 22.40
N VAL A 36 -12.79 -34.94 22.02
CA VAL A 36 -11.76 -35.41 21.09
C VAL A 36 -11.95 -34.81 19.69
N GLU A 37 -13.19 -34.75 19.19
CA GLU A 37 -13.51 -34.11 17.91
C GLU A 37 -13.07 -32.65 17.86
N LEU A 38 -13.37 -31.89 18.91
CA LEU A 38 -12.98 -30.49 18.98
C LEU A 38 -11.46 -30.32 19.04
N VAL A 39 -10.77 -31.15 19.83
CA VAL A 39 -9.30 -31.10 19.99
C VAL A 39 -8.59 -31.44 18.67
N THR A 40 -9.04 -32.46 17.95
CA THR A 40 -8.44 -32.82 16.65
C THR A 40 -8.67 -31.73 15.60
N VAL A 41 -9.83 -31.09 15.57
CA VAL A 41 -10.13 -29.98 14.64
C VAL A 41 -9.21 -28.79 14.89
N ILE A 42 -9.10 -28.32 16.14
CA ILE A 42 -8.21 -27.19 16.45
C ILE A 42 -6.73 -27.53 16.24
N ALA A 43 -6.33 -28.79 16.44
CA ALA A 43 -4.97 -29.24 16.16
C ALA A 43 -4.64 -29.13 14.66
N ILE A 44 -5.52 -29.60 13.78
CA ILE A 44 -5.34 -29.50 12.33
C ILE A 44 -5.39 -28.02 11.88
N LEU A 45 -6.34 -27.23 12.40
CA LEU A 45 -6.42 -25.79 12.10
C LEU A 45 -5.15 -25.04 12.53
N GLY A 46 -4.55 -25.41 13.67
CA GLY A 46 -3.28 -24.84 14.13
C GLY A 46 -2.13 -25.08 13.15
N ILE A 47 -2.01 -26.32 12.64
CA ILE A 47 -0.98 -26.70 11.65
C ILE A 47 -1.18 -25.90 10.37
N LEU A 48 -2.41 -25.88 9.82
CA LEU A 48 -2.71 -25.15 8.59
C LEU A 48 -2.49 -23.64 8.73
N SER A 49 -2.95 -23.05 9.84
CA SER A 49 -2.84 -21.61 10.10
C SER A 49 -1.38 -21.14 10.19
N SER A 50 -0.46 -21.98 10.69
CA SER A 50 0.95 -21.64 10.82
C SER A 50 1.62 -21.32 9.47
N ILE A 51 1.16 -21.96 8.40
CA ILE A 51 1.66 -21.75 7.03
C ILE A 51 0.80 -20.72 6.29
N ALA A 52 -0.52 -20.78 6.46
CA ALA A 52 -1.46 -19.94 5.72
C ALA A 52 -1.30 -18.44 6.02
N VAL A 53 -1.14 -18.05 7.29
CA VAL A 53 -1.07 -16.64 7.70
C VAL A 53 0.14 -15.89 7.10
N PRO A 54 1.40 -16.37 7.22
CA PRO A 54 2.53 -15.68 6.63
C PRO A 54 2.51 -15.71 5.09
N ALA A 55 2.00 -16.79 4.48
CA ALA A 55 1.85 -16.88 3.03
C ALA A 55 0.85 -15.84 2.49
N TYR A 56 -0.33 -15.75 3.10
CA TYR A 56 -1.34 -14.78 2.74
C TYR A 56 -0.86 -13.33 2.93
N SER A 57 -0.15 -13.05 4.02
CA SER A 57 0.41 -11.71 4.28
C SER A 57 1.37 -11.26 3.17
N ARG A 58 2.25 -12.16 2.70
CA ARG A 58 3.17 -11.87 1.58
C ARG A 58 2.42 -11.65 0.26
N TYR A 59 1.35 -12.40 0.02
CA TYR A 59 0.53 -12.24 -1.19
C TYR A 59 -0.14 -10.86 -1.25
N ILE A 60 -0.76 -10.43 -0.14
CA ILE A 60 -1.37 -9.09 -0.05
C ILE A 60 -0.32 -8.00 -0.24
N GLU A 61 0.88 -8.15 0.33
CA GLU A 61 1.94 -7.16 0.17
C GLU A 61 2.40 -7.02 -1.29
N LYS A 62 2.57 -8.13 -2.01
CA LYS A 62 2.88 -8.09 -3.45
C LYS A 62 1.77 -7.40 -4.25
N ALA A 63 0.51 -7.69 -3.94
CA ALA A 63 -0.62 -7.05 -4.59
C ALA A 63 -0.64 -5.53 -4.35
N ARG A 64 -0.31 -5.08 -3.13
CA ARG A 64 -0.16 -3.66 -2.81
C ARG A 64 0.96 -3.01 -3.61
N ILE A 65 2.13 -3.64 -3.69
CA ILE A 65 3.27 -3.12 -4.47
C ILE A 65 2.87 -2.97 -5.95
N THR A 66 2.22 -3.98 -6.54
CA THR A 66 1.74 -3.90 -7.94
C THR A 66 0.71 -2.79 -8.14
N ALA A 67 -0.23 -2.61 -7.20
CA ALA A 67 -1.19 -1.51 -7.25
C ALA A 67 -0.49 -0.14 -7.16
N CYS A 68 0.45 0.01 -6.24
CA CYS A 68 1.23 1.24 -6.06
C CYS A 68 2.04 1.59 -7.33
N ILE A 69 2.66 0.60 -7.98
CA ILE A 69 3.38 0.79 -9.25
C ILE A 69 2.41 1.33 -10.32
N ALA A 70 1.22 0.77 -10.44
CA ALA A 70 0.21 1.24 -11.39
C ALA A 70 -0.26 2.68 -11.10
N GLU A 71 -0.45 3.01 -9.81
CA GLU A 71 -0.81 4.35 -9.36
C GLU A 71 0.30 5.38 -9.64
N ILE A 72 1.58 5.05 -9.40
CA ILE A 72 2.71 5.91 -9.77
C ILE A 72 2.74 6.19 -11.26
N ARG A 73 2.51 5.17 -12.11
CA ARG A 73 2.42 5.35 -13.57
C ARG A 73 1.25 6.23 -13.98
N MET A 74 0.13 6.17 -13.26
CA MET A 74 -1.01 7.05 -13.50
C MET A 74 -0.67 8.50 -13.11
N LEU A 75 -0.05 8.71 -11.95
CA LEU A 75 0.40 10.02 -11.49
C LEU A 75 1.41 10.64 -12.46
N GLU A 76 2.40 9.87 -12.91
CA GLU A 76 3.38 10.26 -13.93
C GLU A 76 2.70 10.82 -15.20
N LYS A 77 1.69 10.12 -15.72
CA LYS A 77 0.92 10.60 -16.88
C LYS A 77 0.18 11.91 -16.59
N GLY A 78 -0.39 12.06 -15.40
CA GLY A 78 -1.06 13.29 -14.98
C GLY A 78 -0.11 14.48 -14.90
N ILE A 79 1.11 14.26 -14.42
CA ILE A 79 2.18 15.25 -14.35
C ILE A 79 2.57 15.71 -15.76
N PHE A 80 2.84 14.77 -16.68
CA PHE A 80 3.20 15.10 -18.07
C PHE A 80 2.05 15.76 -18.85
N ALA A 81 0.80 15.37 -18.60
CA ALA A 81 -0.36 16.03 -19.19
C ALA A 81 -0.47 17.50 -18.73
N TYR A 82 -0.16 17.77 -17.46
CA TYR A 82 -0.11 19.13 -16.94
C TYR A 82 1.01 19.95 -17.58
N GLU A 83 2.20 19.37 -17.71
CA GLU A 83 3.34 20.01 -18.36
C GLU A 83 3.03 20.36 -19.82
N ALA A 84 2.43 19.42 -20.57
CA ALA A 84 2.03 19.67 -21.95
C ALA A 84 1.01 20.83 -22.09
N ALA A 85 0.16 21.03 -21.08
CA ALA A 85 -0.85 22.10 -21.08
C ALA A 85 -0.31 23.47 -20.61
N ASN A 86 0.64 23.48 -19.66
CA ASN A 86 1.10 24.71 -19.00
C ASN A 86 2.55 25.10 -19.34
N GLY A 87 3.28 24.24 -20.05
CA GLY A 87 4.68 24.42 -20.43
C GLY A 87 5.68 24.26 -19.28
N ASN A 88 5.22 23.91 -18.07
CA ASN A 88 6.07 23.71 -16.89
C ASN A 88 5.53 22.55 -16.04
N LEU A 89 6.42 21.85 -15.33
CA LEU A 89 6.05 20.85 -14.34
C LEU A 89 5.22 21.47 -13.18
N PRO A 90 4.28 20.71 -12.59
CA PRO A 90 3.53 21.17 -11.43
C PRO A 90 4.46 21.37 -10.22
N ASN A 91 4.15 22.31 -9.33
CA ASN A 91 4.94 22.49 -8.11
C ASN A 91 4.61 21.42 -7.04
N ASN A 92 3.41 20.84 -7.11
CA ASN A 92 2.95 19.78 -6.23
C ASN A 92 1.79 19.00 -6.88
N LEU A 93 1.46 17.83 -6.31
CA LEU A 93 0.37 16.98 -6.82
C LEU A 93 -1.03 17.61 -6.68
N ASN A 94 -1.21 18.64 -5.85
CA ASN A 94 -2.51 19.33 -5.76
C ASN A 94 -2.81 20.15 -7.02
N ASN A 95 -1.80 20.64 -7.73
CA ASN A 95 -1.99 21.39 -8.98
C ASN A 95 -2.62 20.54 -10.10
N ILE A 96 -2.45 19.22 -10.03
CA ILE A 96 -3.06 18.27 -10.98
C ILE A 96 -4.31 17.58 -10.39
N GLY A 97 -4.76 17.97 -9.20
CA GLY A 97 -5.91 17.36 -8.52
C GLY A 97 -5.67 15.96 -7.94
N LEU A 98 -4.40 15.51 -7.87
CA LEU A 98 -4.03 14.15 -7.44
C LEU A 98 -3.32 14.12 -6.07
N GLY A 99 -3.22 15.25 -5.36
CA GLY A 99 -2.51 15.31 -4.08
C GLY A 99 -3.19 14.63 -2.89
N ASN A 100 -4.45 14.23 -3.02
CA ASN A 100 -5.19 13.49 -1.98
C ASN A 100 -5.19 11.97 -2.19
N ILE A 101 -4.52 11.48 -3.23
CA ILE A 101 -4.41 10.04 -3.47
C ILE A 101 -3.44 9.45 -2.43
N LEU A 102 -3.89 8.38 -1.79
CA LEU A 102 -3.11 7.64 -0.83
C LEU A 102 -2.70 6.32 -1.46
N ASP A 103 -1.49 5.90 -1.16
CA ASP A 103 -0.98 4.60 -1.57
C ASP A 103 -1.73 3.45 -0.83
N PRO A 104 -1.45 2.19 -1.20
CA PRO A 104 -2.12 1.04 -0.58
C PRO A 104 -1.88 0.86 0.93
N TRP A 105 -0.90 1.55 1.52
CA TRP A 105 -0.62 1.59 2.96
C TRP A 105 -1.20 2.84 3.65
N ARG A 106 -1.93 3.67 2.89
CA ARG A 106 -2.60 4.90 3.31
C ARG A 106 -1.65 6.07 3.58
N ASN A 107 -0.46 6.04 3.01
CA ASN A 107 0.48 7.15 3.02
C ASN A 107 0.29 8.01 1.76
N PRO A 108 0.50 9.34 1.82
CA PRO A 108 0.43 10.19 0.64
C PRO A 108 1.64 9.98 -0.28
N TYR A 109 1.39 9.98 -1.59
CA TYR A 109 2.45 10.00 -2.59
C TYR A 109 3.32 11.25 -2.46
N GLN A 110 4.62 11.08 -2.60
CA GLN A 110 5.61 12.14 -2.56
C GLN A 110 6.00 12.53 -3.98
N TYR A 111 6.02 13.84 -4.23
CA TYR A 111 6.43 14.44 -5.49
C TYR A 111 7.38 15.60 -5.20
N LEU A 112 8.56 15.58 -5.83
CA LEU A 112 9.57 16.62 -5.67
C LEU A 112 10.11 17.03 -7.05
N PRO A 113 9.81 18.24 -7.55
CA PRO A 113 10.36 18.71 -8.82
C PRO A 113 11.85 19.05 -8.67
N VAL A 114 12.71 18.60 -9.60
CA VAL A 114 14.17 18.82 -9.51
C VAL A 114 14.52 20.31 -9.56
N ALA A 115 13.85 21.08 -10.43
CA ALA A 115 14.13 22.50 -10.64
C ALA A 115 13.94 23.41 -9.40
N GLY A 116 13.19 22.95 -8.39
CA GLY A 116 12.89 23.72 -7.17
C GLY A 116 13.34 23.05 -5.87
N THR A 117 13.96 21.87 -5.95
CA THR A 117 14.27 21.06 -4.78
C THR A 117 15.79 21.04 -4.52
N PRO A 118 16.25 21.34 -3.30
CA PRO A 118 17.67 21.21 -2.96
C PRO A 118 18.19 19.79 -3.24
N PRO A 119 19.41 19.62 -3.80
CA PRO A 119 19.95 18.30 -4.11
C PRO A 119 20.10 17.35 -2.92
N GLY A 120 20.01 17.84 -1.68
CA GLY A 120 20.00 17.01 -0.47
C GLY A 120 18.68 16.27 -0.24
N GLN A 121 17.58 16.75 -0.80
CA GLN A 121 16.24 16.18 -0.64
C GLN A 121 15.85 15.23 -1.79
N LEU A 122 16.45 15.42 -2.96
CA LEU A 122 16.27 14.55 -4.11
C LEU A 122 16.75 13.15 -3.79
N ARG A 123 16.01 12.16 -4.28
CA ARG A 123 16.34 10.76 -4.09
C ARG A 123 17.63 10.43 -4.84
N LYS A 124 18.43 9.55 -4.26
CA LYS A 124 19.76 9.21 -4.77
C LYS A 124 19.98 7.71 -4.85
N ASP A 125 20.67 7.29 -5.89
CA ASP A 125 21.05 5.90 -6.10
C ASP A 125 22.20 5.48 -5.16
N ARG A 126 22.74 4.28 -5.38
CA ARG A 126 23.87 3.74 -4.61
C ARG A 126 25.16 4.57 -4.72
N PHE A 127 25.29 5.37 -5.78
CA PHE A 127 26.43 6.24 -6.05
C PHE A 127 26.19 7.68 -5.61
N LEU A 128 25.08 7.94 -4.90
CA LEU A 128 24.66 9.26 -4.43
C LEU A 128 24.31 10.24 -5.58
N VAL A 129 23.98 9.70 -6.75
CA VAL A 129 23.54 10.46 -7.92
C VAL A 129 22.00 10.56 -7.89
N PRO A 130 21.40 11.72 -8.22
CA PRO A 130 19.95 11.83 -8.35
C PRO A 130 19.36 10.78 -9.29
N LEU A 131 18.21 10.21 -8.93
CA LEU A 131 17.58 9.15 -9.73
C LEU A 131 17.00 9.65 -11.05
N ASN A 132 16.52 10.90 -11.04
CA ASN A 132 15.79 11.52 -12.13
C ASN A 132 16.31 12.94 -12.35
N SER A 133 16.14 13.40 -13.58
CA SER A 133 16.51 14.72 -14.07
C SER A 133 15.34 15.72 -13.96
N ASP A 134 14.09 15.22 -13.95
CA ASP A 134 12.86 15.99 -14.02
C ASP A 134 12.18 16.18 -12.65
N PHE A 135 11.77 15.08 -12.01
CA PHE A 135 11.11 15.05 -10.72
C PHE A 135 11.23 13.66 -10.07
N ASP A 136 11.18 13.63 -8.74
CA ASP A 136 10.99 12.40 -8.00
C ASP A 136 9.51 12.16 -7.73
N LEU A 137 9.08 10.91 -7.89
CA LEU A 137 7.74 10.44 -7.59
C LEU A 137 7.81 9.08 -6.92
N TYR A 138 7.31 8.98 -5.68
CA TYR A 138 7.41 7.75 -4.89
C TYR A 138 6.34 7.63 -3.81
N SER A 139 6.14 6.40 -3.34
CA SER A 139 5.46 6.05 -2.09
C SER A 139 6.51 5.69 -1.05
N MET A 140 6.27 6.05 0.22
CA MET A 140 7.12 5.73 1.37
C MET A 140 6.94 4.29 1.87
N GLY A 141 6.32 3.43 1.06
CA GLY A 141 6.09 2.04 1.40
C GLY A 141 5.22 1.85 2.65
N LYS A 142 5.47 0.73 3.33
CA LYS A 142 4.66 0.27 4.46
C LYS A 142 5.01 0.97 5.76
N ASP A 143 6.29 1.30 5.96
CA ASP A 143 6.76 1.89 7.20
C ASP A 143 6.51 3.41 7.26
N GLY A 144 6.21 4.04 6.11
CA GLY A 144 5.90 5.46 5.99
C GLY A 144 7.11 6.36 6.28
N ARG A 145 8.31 5.80 6.28
CA ARG A 145 9.57 6.51 6.50
C ARG A 145 10.35 6.45 5.20
N SER A 146 11.17 7.47 4.96
CA SER A 146 12.00 7.49 3.77
C SER A 146 13.18 8.42 3.96
N GLN A 147 14.30 8.10 3.32
CA GLN A 147 15.49 8.92 3.28
C GLN A 147 15.98 9.07 1.83
N PRO A 148 16.58 10.20 1.43
CA PRO A 148 16.91 10.43 0.02
C PRO A 148 17.73 9.30 -0.65
N PRO A 149 18.80 8.75 -0.03
CA PRO A 149 19.52 7.62 -0.61
C PRO A 149 18.73 6.30 -0.55
N LEU A 150 18.63 5.56 -1.66
CA LEU A 150 17.95 4.25 -1.70
C LEU A 150 18.65 3.17 -0.90
N THR A 151 19.94 3.35 -0.60
CA THR A 151 20.73 2.42 0.22
C THR A 151 20.35 2.46 1.70
N ALA A 152 19.68 3.53 2.15
CA ALA A 152 19.23 3.69 3.52
C ALA A 152 18.20 2.62 3.90
N HIS A 153 18.25 2.12 5.14
CA HIS A 153 17.34 1.08 5.59
C HIS A 153 15.87 1.51 5.52
N ALA A 154 15.59 2.78 5.82
CA ALA A 154 14.25 3.36 5.78
C ALA A 154 13.72 3.58 4.35
N SER A 155 14.51 3.31 3.30
CA SER A 155 14.11 3.56 1.91
C SER A 155 14.00 2.27 1.08
N ARG A 156 14.17 1.11 1.73
CA ARG A 156 14.23 -0.19 1.04
C ARG A 156 12.86 -0.69 0.59
N ASP A 157 11.81 -0.30 1.31
CA ASP A 157 10.42 -0.61 0.98
C ASP A 157 9.71 0.50 0.22
N ASP A 158 10.40 1.59 -0.12
CA ASP A 158 9.88 2.63 -0.99
C ASP A 158 9.57 2.07 -2.39
N ILE A 159 8.49 2.54 -2.99
CA ILE A 159 8.14 2.25 -4.39
C ILE A 159 8.24 3.56 -5.14
N LEU A 160 9.08 3.61 -6.18
CA LEU A 160 9.46 4.87 -6.79
C LEU A 160 9.63 4.77 -8.29
N ARG A 161 9.58 5.94 -8.94
CA ARG A 161 10.02 6.17 -10.31
C ARG A 161 11.51 6.52 -10.33
N ALA A 162 12.25 5.90 -11.24
CA ALA A 162 13.68 6.16 -11.47
C ALA A 162 14.03 6.14 -12.96
N ASN A 163 15.23 6.64 -13.28
CA ASN A 163 15.77 6.70 -14.64
C ASN A 163 14.82 7.41 -15.60
N ASP A 164 14.30 8.57 -15.18
CA ASP A 164 13.39 9.42 -15.97
C ASP A 164 12.16 8.64 -16.49
N GLY A 165 11.65 7.69 -15.68
CA GLY A 165 10.48 6.88 -15.99
C GLY A 165 10.80 5.51 -16.60
N GLY A 166 12.06 5.23 -16.91
CA GLY A 166 12.51 3.91 -17.38
C GLY A 166 12.27 2.79 -16.36
N TYR A 167 12.20 3.13 -15.07
CA TYR A 167 11.94 2.18 -13.98
C TYR A 167 10.84 2.70 -13.05
N VAL A 168 9.91 1.80 -12.68
CA VAL A 168 9.00 2.02 -11.54
C VAL A 168 8.87 0.71 -10.78
N GLY A 169 9.24 0.72 -9.51
CA GLY A 169 9.31 -0.48 -8.69
C GLY A 169 9.87 -0.21 -7.29
N LEU A 170 10.23 -1.30 -6.60
CA LEU A 170 10.83 -1.24 -5.27
C LEU A 170 12.23 -0.59 -5.34
N GLY A 171 12.49 0.41 -4.49
CA GLY A 171 13.79 1.06 -4.42
C GLY A 171 14.94 0.12 -4.06
N SER A 172 14.65 -1.00 -3.38
CA SER A 172 15.64 -2.05 -3.12
C SER A 172 16.02 -2.91 -4.33
N GLU A 173 15.22 -2.88 -5.40
CA GLU A 173 15.46 -3.66 -6.64
C GLU A 173 16.10 -2.82 -7.76
N TYR A 174 16.43 -1.55 -7.49
CA TYR A 174 17.08 -0.61 -8.41
C TYR A 174 18.60 -0.49 -8.11
#